data_AF-A0A0X1KJK1-F1
#
_entry.id   AF-A0A0X1KJK1-F1
#
_cell.length_a   1.000
_cell.length_b   1.000
_cell.length_c   1.000
_cell.angle_alpha   90.00
_cell.angle_beta   90.00
_cell.angle_gamma   90.00
#
_symmetry.space_group_name_H-M   'P 1'
#
loop_
_entity.id
_entity.type
_entity.pdbx_description
1 polymer ?
#
loop_
_entity_poly.entity_id
_entity_poly.type
_entity_poly.pdbx_seq_one_letter_code
_entity_poly.pdbx_strand_id
1 'polypeptide(L)'
;MAERVEYPISVRLPGYVVRKIDELIEKREFRSRSDFIKFAVTFTLGQMMLEEAKELAKNLSEEEIKAESEKARKKLERGEFEDEERGVKETLRDVEREYRKLMGAE
;
A
#
# COMPACT_ATOMS: atom_id res chain seq x y z
N MET A 1 7.72 2.36 16.15
CA MET A 1 7.02 1.53 17.17
C MET A 1 5.76 1.05 16.51
N ALA A 2 5.49 -0.27 16.46
CA ALA A 2 4.31 -0.79 15.78
C ALA A 2 3.04 -0.26 16.48
N GLU A 3 2.19 0.47 15.76
CA GLU A 3 0.88 0.93 16.25
C GLU A 3 0.12 -0.28 16.83
N ARG A 4 -0.26 -0.18 18.10
CA ARG A 4 -1.17 -1.15 18.73
C ARG A 4 -2.50 -1.03 18.00
N VAL A 5 -2.88 -2.09 17.28
CA VAL A 5 -4.19 -2.19 16.63
C VAL A 5 -5.28 -1.97 17.69
N GLU A 6 -6.02 -0.86 17.57
CA GLU A 6 -6.95 -0.41 18.63
C GLU A 6 -8.16 -1.35 18.81
N TYR A 7 -8.49 -2.19 17.82
CA TYR A 7 -9.64 -3.11 17.89
C TYR A 7 -9.37 -4.45 17.17
N PRO A 8 -9.20 -5.58 17.89
CA PRO A 8 -9.08 -6.89 17.27
C PRO A 8 -10.42 -7.37 16.72
N ILE A 9 -10.45 -7.76 15.43
CA ILE A 9 -11.61 -8.36 14.78
C ILE A 9 -11.43 -9.88 14.72
N SER A 10 -12.46 -10.63 15.16
CA SER A 10 -12.49 -12.09 15.05
C SER A 10 -13.25 -12.53 13.81
N VAL A 11 -12.65 -13.41 13.01
CA VAL A 11 -13.24 -13.90 11.76
C VAL A 11 -13.30 -15.43 11.78
N ARG A 12 -14.41 -16.02 11.35
CA ARG A 12 -14.51 -17.48 11.16
C ARG A 12 -14.07 -17.84 9.76
N LEU A 13 -13.14 -18.78 9.67
CA LEU A 13 -12.65 -19.36 8.42
C LEU A 13 -12.86 -20.88 8.46
N PRO A 14 -13.04 -21.52 7.29
CA PRO A 14 -13.03 -22.97 7.21
C PRO A 14 -11.74 -23.56 7.78
N GLY A 15 -11.83 -24.69 8.48
CA GLY A 15 -10.68 -25.27 9.19
C GLY A 15 -9.49 -25.66 8.29
N TYR A 16 -9.72 -25.95 7.00
CA TYR A 16 -8.62 -26.20 6.05
C TYR A 16 -7.84 -24.91 5.72
N VAL A 17 -8.51 -23.75 5.71
CA VAL A 17 -7.88 -22.45 5.47
C VAL A 17 -6.99 -22.10 6.65
N VAL A 18 -7.51 -22.25 7.88
CA VAL A 18 -6.74 -22.00 9.10
C VAL A 18 -5.46 -22.85 9.15
N ARG A 19 -5.57 -24.14 8.81
CA ARG A 19 -4.41 -25.04 8.73
C ARG A 19 -3.35 -24.57 7.72
N LYS A 20 -3.76 -24.14 6.53
CA LYS A 20 -2.82 -23.59 5.54
C LYS A 20 -2.15 -22.30 6.02
N ILE A 21 -2.88 -21.44 6.72
CA ILE A 21 -2.30 -20.22 7.31
C ILE A 21 -1.24 -20.60 8.35
N ASP A 22 -1.52 -21.60 9.19
CA ASP A 22 -0.56 -22.10 10.18
C ASP A 22 0.72 -22.64 9.53
N GLU A 23 0.59 -23.45 8.47
CA GLU A 23 1.73 -23.96 7.71
C GLU A 23 2.63 -22.84 7.15
N LEU A 24 2.04 -21.73 6.68
CA LEU A 24 2.79 -20.58 6.16
C LEU A 24 3.52 -19.81 7.26
N ILE A 25 2.94 -19.74 8.47
CA ILE A 25 3.58 -19.15 9.64
C ILE A 25 4.74 -20.03 10.12
N GLU A 26 4.54 -21.35 10.15
CA GLU A 26 5.58 -22.31 10.54
C GLU A 26 6.79 -22.25 9.61
N LYS A 27 6.58 -22.02 8.31
CA LYS A 27 7.64 -21.78 7.32
C LYS A 27 8.36 -20.44 7.49
N ARG A 28 7.99 -19.63 8.50
CA ARG A 28 8.49 -18.28 8.79
C ARG A 28 8.28 -17.28 7.65
N GLU A 29 7.34 -17.54 6.74
CA GLU A 29 6.96 -16.58 5.71
C GLU A 29 6.21 -15.38 6.32
N PHE A 30 5.56 -15.59 7.48
CA PHE A 30 4.80 -14.56 8.19
C PHE A 30 5.04 -14.62 9.70
N ARG A 31 4.97 -13.47 10.38
CA ARG A 31 5.23 -13.37 11.82
C ARG A 31 4.05 -13.84 12.68
N SER A 32 2.83 -13.80 12.14
CA SER A 32 1.61 -14.24 12.82
C SER A 32 0.45 -14.44 11.83
N ARG A 33 -0.65 -15.06 12.29
CA ARG A 33 -1.91 -15.15 11.53
C ARG A 33 -2.44 -13.78 11.14
N SER A 34 -2.35 -12.81 12.04
CA SER A 34 -2.80 -11.45 11.77
C SER A 34 -1.96 -10.77 10.68
N ASP A 35 -0.65 -10.99 10.70
CA ASP A 35 0.30 -10.48 9.71
C ASP A 35 -0.01 -11.03 8.31
N PHE A 36 -0.23 -12.34 8.20
CA PHE A 36 -0.67 -12.98 6.96
C PHE A 36 -1.99 -12.40 6.45
N ILE A 37 -3.00 -12.29 7.32
CA ILE A 37 -4.32 -11.78 6.91
C ILE A 37 -4.23 -10.33 6.45
N LYS A 38 -3.45 -9.48 7.14
CA LYS A 38 -3.21 -8.10 6.70
C LYS A 38 -2.58 -8.06 5.30
N PHE A 39 -1.53 -8.84 5.09
CA PHE A 39 -0.87 -8.95 3.78
C PHE A 39 -1.85 -9.41 2.69
N ALA A 40 -2.61 -10.47 2.95
CA ALA A 40 -3.56 -11.02 1.99
C ALA A 40 -4.65 -9.99 1.60
N VAL A 41 -5.24 -9.31 2.59
CA VAL A 41 -6.25 -8.28 2.34
C VAL A 41 -5.67 -7.13 1.52
N THR A 42 -4.50 -6.61 1.88
CA THR A 42 -3.83 -5.54 1.13
C THR A 42 -3.53 -5.95 -0.30
N PHE A 43 -3.00 -7.17 -0.50
CA PHE A 43 -2.67 -7.68 -1.82
C PHE A 43 -3.92 -7.82 -2.69
N THR A 44 -5.00 -8.43 -2.18
CA THR A 44 -6.23 -8.61 -2.94
C THR A 44 -6.91 -7.28 -3.26
N LEU A 45 -6.94 -6.32 -2.32
CA LEU A 45 -7.44 -4.97 -2.59
C LEU A 45 -6.65 -4.29 -3.71
N GLY A 46 -5.31 -4.37 -3.67
CA GLY A 46 -4.46 -3.82 -4.74
C GLY A 46 -4.74 -4.46 -6.10
N GLN A 47 -5.02 -5.77 -6.14
CA GLN A 47 -5.40 -6.44 -7.38
C GLN A 47 -6.76 -5.99 -7.91
N MET A 48 -7.78 -5.84 -7.05
CA MET A 48 -9.09 -5.33 -7.44
C MET A 48 -8.99 -3.91 -8.00
N MET A 49 -8.26 -3.02 -7.32
CA MET A 49 -8.04 -1.65 -7.78
C MET A 49 -7.35 -1.60 -9.14
N LEU A 50 -6.36 -2.48 -9.36
CA LEU A 50 -5.67 -2.56 -10.65
C LEU A 50 -6.59 -3.07 -11.77
N GLU A 51 -7.47 -4.02 -11.46
CA GLU A 51 -8.43 -4.56 -12.40
C GLU A 51 -9.48 -3.51 -12.79
N GLU A 52 -10.04 -2.80 -11.81
CA GLU A 52 -10.94 -1.65 -12.04
C GLU A 52 -10.26 -0.56 -12.87
N ALA A 53 -9.01 -0.20 -12.54
CA ALA A 53 -8.25 0.78 -13.31
C ALA A 53 -8.03 0.34 -14.77
N LYS A 54 -7.80 -0.96 -15.01
CA LYS A 54 -7.69 -1.51 -16.37
C LYS A 54 -9.02 -1.48 -17.12
N GLU A 55 -10.13 -1.77 -16.45
CA GLU A 55 -11.45 -1.67 -17.07
C GLU A 55 -11.82 -0.23 -17.42
N LEU A 56 -11.51 0.72 -16.54
CA LEU A 56 -11.66 2.15 -16.81
C LEU A 56 -10.79 2.58 -17.99
N ALA A 57 -9.52 2.16 -18.01
CA ALA A 57 -8.60 2.47 -19.10
C ALA A 57 -9.03 1.91 -20.47
N LYS A 58 -9.72 0.77 -20.52
CA LYS A 58 -10.28 0.21 -21.77
C LYS A 58 -11.42 1.05 -22.34
N ASN A 59 -12.10 1.83 -21.50
CA ASN A 59 -13.26 2.64 -21.86
C ASN A 59 -12.91 4.12 -22.08
N LEU A 60 -11.67 4.53 -21.79
CA LEU A 60 -11.19 5.91 -22.01
C LEU A 60 -10.66 6.07 -23.44
N SER A 61 -11.06 7.17 -24.08
CA SER A 61 -10.48 7.59 -25.37
C SER A 61 -9.05 8.14 -25.17
N GLU A 62 -8.23 8.12 -26.22
CA GLU A 62 -6.85 8.63 -26.17
C GLU A 62 -6.75 10.10 -25.71
N GLU A 63 -7.79 10.90 -25.98
CA GLU A 63 -7.87 12.29 -25.56
C GLU A 63 -8.10 12.43 -24.05
N GLU A 64 -8.89 11.55 -23.46
CA GLU A 64 -9.15 11.53 -22.01
C GLU A 64 -7.93 11.04 -21.23
N ILE A 65 -7.22 10.03 -21.73
CA ILE A 65 -5.98 9.52 -21.13
C ILE A 65 -4.91 10.61 -21.10
N LYS A 66 -4.77 11.39 -22.18
CA LYS A 66 -3.83 12.54 -22.22
C LYS A 66 -4.22 13.62 -21.23
N ALA A 67 -5.49 14.00 -21.19
CA ALA A 67 -5.98 15.04 -20.28
C ALA A 67 -5.84 14.63 -18.80
N GLU A 68 -6.09 13.36 -18.48
CA GLU A 68 -5.95 12.81 -17.14
C GLU A 68 -4.47 12.68 -16.74
N SER A 69 -3.61 12.20 -17.64
CA SER A 69 -2.16 12.13 -17.42
C SER A 69 -1.54 13.51 -17.20
N GLU A 70 -1.98 14.52 -17.96
CA GLU A 70 -1.51 15.90 -17.80
C GLU A 70 -2.01 16.53 -16.48
N LYS A 71 -3.24 16.22 -16.05
CA LYS A 71 -3.76 16.60 -14.73
C LYS A 71 -3.00 15.92 -13.60
N ALA A 72 -2.77 14.61 -13.68
CA ALA A 72 -2.02 13.85 -12.69
C ALA A 72 -0.58 14.37 -12.58
N ARG A 73 0.06 14.67 -13.72
CA ARG A 73 1.39 15.29 -13.76
C ARG A 73 1.40 16.68 -13.13
N LYS A 74 0.40 17.52 -13.39
CA LYS A 74 0.27 18.84 -12.73
C LYS A 74 0.03 18.72 -11.22
N LYS A 75 -0.72 17.71 -10.76
CA LYS A 75 -0.90 17.42 -9.32
C LYS A 75 0.40 16.94 -8.68
N LEU A 76 1.15 16.06 -9.35
CA LEU A 76 2.49 15.59 -8.93
C LEU A 76 3.48 16.77 -8.81
N GLU A 77 3.52 17.66 -9.80
CA GLU A 77 4.38 18.85 -9.79
C GLU A 77 4.00 19.85 -8.69
N ARG A 78 2.71 19.89 -8.29
CA ARG A 78 2.20 20.77 -7.21
C ARG A 78 2.24 20.15 -5.82
N GLY A 79 2.49 18.84 -5.71
CA GLY A 79 2.49 18.12 -4.43
C GLY A 79 1.11 18.03 -3.77
N GLU A 80 0.03 18.23 -4.53
CA GLU A 80 -1.36 18.17 -4.05
C GLU A 80 -1.83 16.70 -4.06
N PHE A 81 -1.53 15.97 -2.98
CA PHE A 81 -2.07 14.62 -2.72
C PHE A 81 -3.05 14.72 -1.56
N GLU A 82 -4.34 14.62 -1.84
CA GLU A 82 -5.36 14.85 -0.80
C GLU A 82 -5.38 13.77 0.31
N ASP A 83 -4.74 12.60 0.14
CA ASP A 83 -4.91 11.47 1.07
C ASP A 83 -3.64 10.72 1.57
N GLU A 84 -2.41 11.12 1.23
CA GLU A 84 -1.18 10.44 1.75
C GLU A 84 -0.17 11.41 2.41
N GLU A 85 -0.62 12.61 2.75
CA GLU A 85 0.28 13.73 2.99
C GLU A 85 1.11 13.65 4.28
N ARG A 86 0.70 12.89 5.31
CA ARG A 86 1.52 12.79 6.54
C ARG A 86 2.59 11.72 6.46
N GLY A 87 2.22 10.49 6.12
CA GLY A 87 3.15 9.35 6.11
C GLY A 87 4.22 9.47 5.02
N VAL A 88 3.85 9.95 3.82
CA VAL A 88 4.79 10.11 2.71
C VAL A 88 5.73 11.30 2.95
N LYS A 89 5.23 12.43 3.46
CA LYS A 89 6.10 13.58 3.83
C LYS A 89 7.07 13.21 4.96
N GLU A 90 6.64 12.42 5.93
CA GLU A 90 7.50 11.97 7.02
C GLU A 90 8.61 11.03 6.51
N THR A 91 8.23 10.05 5.68
CA THR A 91 9.19 9.12 5.06
C THR A 91 10.21 9.85 4.18
N LEU A 92 9.76 10.82 3.36
CA LEU A 92 10.67 11.62 2.53
C LEU A 92 11.65 12.46 3.37
N ARG A 93 11.18 13.03 4.49
CA ARG A 93 12.06 13.76 5.42
C ARG A 93 13.07 12.86 6.10
N ASP A 94 12.69 11.65 6.48
CA ASP A 94 13.59 10.69 7.11
C ASP A 94 14.66 10.21 6.13
N VAL A 95 14.27 9.93 4.88
CA VAL A 95 15.20 9.58 3.80
C VAL A 95 16.17 10.73 3.51
N GLU A 96 15.67 11.98 3.43
CA GLU A 96 16.51 13.15 3.20
C GLU A 96 17.49 13.40 4.37
N ARG A 97 17.04 13.21 5.61
CA ARG A 97 17.88 13.33 6.80
C ARG A 97 19.00 12.30 6.82
N GLU A 98 18.68 11.04 6.54
CA GLU A 98 19.68 9.97 6.44
C GLU A 98 20.65 10.23 5.28
N TYR A 99 20.16 10.69 4.13
CA TYR A 99 21.00 11.05 2.99
C TYR A 99 21.97 12.19 3.32
N ARG A 100 21.54 13.26 4.00
CA ARG A 100 22.41 14.37 4.41
C ARG A 100 23.47 13.94 5.42
N LYS A 101 23.12 13.08 6.38
CA LYS A 101 24.09 12.48 7.32
C LYS A 101 25.14 11.66 6.58
N LEU A 102 24.73 10.83 5.62
CA LEU A 102 25.65 10.02 4.82
C LEU A 102 26.56 10.86 3.92
N MET A 103 26.07 12.01 3.45
CA MET A 103 26.82 12.97 2.63
C MET A 103 27.68 13.94 3.46
N GLY A 104 27.67 13.84 4.79
CA GLY A 104 28.51 14.66 5.68
C GLY A 104 28.11 16.14 5.75
N ALA A 105 26.88 16.48 5.35
CA ALA A 105 26.33 17.82 5.45
C ALA A 105 25.37 17.89 6.64
N GLU A 106 25.81 18.45 7.76
CA GLU A 106 24.93 18.93 8.83
C GLU A 106 24.10 20.13 8.36
#